data_AF-K2ERL7-F1
#
_entry.id   AF-K2ERL7-F1
#
_cell.length_a   1.000
_cell.length_b   1.000
_cell.length_c   1.000
_cell.angle_alpha   90.00
_cell.angle_beta   90.00
_cell.angle_gamma   90.00
#
_symmetry.space_group_name_H-M   'P 1'
#
loop_
_entity.id
_entity.type
_entity.pdbx_description
1 polymer ?
#
loop_
_entity_poly.entity_id
_entity_poly.type
_entity_poly.pdbx_seq_one_letter_code
_entity_poly.pdbx_strand_id
1 'polypeptide(L)'
;MSNTFKVIITPRLLQFVQKHPIGKGISELTGFDLEKILTHCFLEVPDESLSGVGWIVTWASDDLDIKPEHVHIIQVLLKLVWLYSEQEDSPLKSMVAQELTMFEAGMKLEASRRQRIEAAKKERPWPALDQWICKKVEEEALNGNMQAAKMILERFLPPRKDRCIEIDIPSVDTFEDVLNAVGFIVNAVGKGKITPSEGELLSRTVESYSKALETYQFESRLKSLEENLKSRGKYEACE
;
A
#
# COMPACT_ATOMS: atom_id res chain seq x y z
N MET A 1 6.07 3.58 46.94
CA MET A 1 7.46 3.80 46.44
C MET A 1 7.70 2.69 45.43
N SER A 2 7.98 3.00 44.15
CA SER A 2 8.19 1.96 43.14
C SER A 2 9.41 1.12 43.50
N ASN A 3 9.27 -0.20 43.50
CA ASN A 3 10.38 -1.11 43.81
C ASN A 3 11.10 -1.44 42.49
N THR A 4 12.37 -1.05 42.37
CA THR A 4 13.16 -1.37 41.18
C THR A 4 13.69 -2.79 41.28
N PHE A 5 13.17 -3.69 40.44
CA PHE A 5 13.69 -5.03 40.31
C PHE A 5 14.94 -5.03 39.43
N LYS A 6 16.05 -5.46 40.03
CA LYS A 6 17.31 -5.73 39.35
C LYS A 6 17.52 -7.24 39.24
N VAL A 7 17.74 -7.71 38.02
CA VAL A 7 17.99 -9.12 37.77
C VAL A 7 19.36 -9.51 38.34
N ILE A 8 19.38 -10.57 39.16
CA ILE A 8 20.61 -11.23 39.59
C ILE A 8 20.92 -12.32 38.57
N ILE A 9 21.89 -12.08 37.70
CA ILE A 9 22.25 -13.03 36.64
C ILE A 9 22.97 -14.23 37.27
N THR A 10 22.36 -15.40 37.13
CA THR A 10 23.01 -16.68 37.42
C THR A 10 23.05 -17.54 36.15
N PRO A 11 24.06 -18.41 35.96
CA PRO A 11 24.13 -19.28 34.79
C PRO A 11 22.89 -20.16 34.59
N ARG A 12 22.22 -20.54 35.69
CA ARG A 12 20.96 -21.31 35.67
C ARG A 12 19.80 -20.48 35.12
N LEU A 13 19.68 -19.22 35.54
CA LEU A 13 18.65 -18.30 35.07
C LEU A 13 18.84 -17.95 33.60
N LEU A 14 20.08 -17.69 33.17
CA LEU A 14 20.37 -17.44 31.76
C LEU A 14 20.00 -18.64 30.87
N GLN A 15 20.36 -19.86 31.29
CA GLN A 15 19.96 -21.08 30.59
C GLN A 15 18.45 -21.29 30.57
N PHE A 16 17.75 -20.95 31.66
CA PHE A 16 16.28 -21.02 31.71
C PHE A 16 15.65 -20.08 30.69
N VAL A 17 16.06 -18.81 30.68
CA VAL A 17 15.52 -17.79 29.77
C VAL A 17 15.81 -18.16 28.31
N GLN A 18 17.02 -18.62 28.00
CA GLN A 18 17.40 -19.07 26.65
C GLN A 18 16.57 -20.27 26.14
N LYS A 19 16.14 -21.16 27.05
CA LYS A 19 15.31 -22.33 26.70
C LYS A 19 13.82 -22.01 26.67
N HIS A 20 13.38 -20.97 27.37
CA HIS A 20 11.99 -20.58 27.45
C HIS A 20 11.48 -20.09 26.08
N PRO A 21 10.25 -20.43 25.65
CA PRO A 21 9.69 -20.00 24.36
C PRO A 21 9.79 -18.49 24.13
N ILE A 22 9.49 -17.71 25.18
CA ILE A 22 9.58 -16.24 25.16
C ILE A 22 11.04 -15.78 24.96
N GLY A 23 11.99 -16.24 25.76
CA GLY A 23 13.38 -15.78 25.66
C GLY A 23 14.04 -16.18 24.34
N LYS A 24 13.77 -17.40 23.86
CA LYS A 24 14.21 -17.85 22.53
C LYS A 24 13.62 -16.98 21.42
N GLY A 25 12.31 -16.76 21.42
CA GLY A 25 11.64 -15.95 20.40
C GLY A 25 12.11 -14.50 20.39
N ILE A 26 12.35 -13.91 21.56
CA ILE A 26 12.88 -12.54 21.67
C ILE A 26 14.27 -12.44 21.06
N SER A 27 15.17 -13.39 21.36
CA SER A 27 16.52 -13.40 20.79
C SER A 27 16.50 -13.58 19.26
N GLU A 28 15.65 -14.46 18.73
CA GLU A 28 15.50 -14.68 17.29
C GLU A 28 14.89 -13.48 16.54
N LEU A 29 13.97 -12.74 17.18
CA LEU A 29 13.26 -11.62 16.56
C LEU A 29 14.07 -10.33 16.57
N THR A 30 14.76 -10.04 17.67
CA THR A 30 15.44 -8.76 17.88
C THR A 30 16.94 -8.84 17.65
N GLY A 31 17.53 -10.04 17.67
CA GLY A 31 18.97 -10.23 17.61
C GLY A 31 19.71 -9.74 18.85
N PHE A 32 19.01 -9.35 19.91
CA PHE A 32 19.64 -8.89 21.14
C PHE A 32 20.30 -10.02 21.92
N ASP A 33 21.42 -9.68 22.55
CA ASP A 33 22.05 -10.52 23.54
C ASP A 33 21.27 -10.45 24.86
N LEU A 34 20.62 -11.55 25.21
CA LEU A 34 19.81 -11.66 26.43
C LEU A 34 20.63 -11.36 27.69
N GLU A 35 21.92 -11.70 27.71
CA GLU A 35 22.78 -11.42 28.86
C GLU A 35 22.99 -9.92 29.06
N LYS A 36 23.21 -9.18 27.97
CA LYS A 36 23.37 -7.72 28.03
C LYS A 36 22.08 -7.03 28.47
N ILE A 37 20.92 -7.45 27.94
CA ILE A 37 19.63 -6.88 28.36
C ILE A 37 19.41 -7.09 29.86
N LEU A 38 19.59 -8.32 30.36
CA LEU A 38 19.39 -8.64 31.77
C LEU A 38 20.39 -7.92 32.69
N THR A 39 21.57 -7.56 32.18
CA THR A 39 22.61 -6.87 32.95
C THR A 39 22.32 -5.39 33.11
N HIS A 40 21.83 -4.76 32.04
CA HIS A 40 21.76 -3.30 31.93
C HIS A 40 20.35 -2.73 32.01
N CYS A 41 19.30 -3.57 31.92
CA CYS A 41 17.90 -3.14 32.03
C CYS A 41 17.30 -3.53 33.39
N PHE A 42 16.45 -2.66 33.91
CA PHE A 42 15.75 -2.78 35.18
C PHE A 42 14.25 -2.63 34.98
N LEU A 43 13.49 -3.24 35.87
CA LEU A 43 12.03 -3.21 35.83
C LEU A 43 11.51 -2.54 37.08
N GLU A 44 10.77 -1.45 36.92
CA GLU A 44 10.05 -0.84 38.03
C GLU A 44 8.73 -1.59 38.24
N VAL A 45 8.62 -2.25 39.39
CA VAL A 45 7.45 -3.03 39.78
C VAL A 45 6.40 -2.06 40.34
N PRO A 46 5.17 -2.05 39.79
CA PRO A 46 4.12 -1.17 40.27
C PRO A 46 3.67 -1.57 41.69
N ASP A 47 3.25 -0.57 42.46
CA ASP A 47 2.73 -0.76 43.81
C ASP A 47 1.30 -1.31 43.72
N GLU A 48 1.01 -2.40 44.44
CA GLU A 48 -0.31 -3.06 44.45
C GLU A 48 -1.44 -2.13 44.89
N SER A 49 -1.10 -1.12 45.71
CA SER A 49 -2.04 -0.15 46.26
C SER A 49 -2.40 0.99 45.28
N LEU A 50 -1.63 1.18 44.20
CA LEU A 50 -1.79 2.27 43.25
C LEU A 50 -2.33 1.74 41.91
N SER A 51 -3.64 1.88 41.70
CA SER A 51 -4.26 1.57 40.40
C SER A 51 -3.77 2.55 39.33
N GLY A 52 -3.14 2.06 38.27
CA GLY A 52 -2.81 2.84 37.07
C GLY A 52 -1.32 3.12 36.83
N VAL A 53 -0.41 2.64 37.67
CA VAL A 53 1.04 2.71 37.39
C VAL A 53 1.43 1.53 36.50
N GLY A 54 1.89 1.81 35.29
CA GLY A 54 2.38 0.78 34.36
C GLY A 54 3.77 0.27 34.74
N TRP A 55 4.15 -0.89 34.23
CA TRP A 55 5.50 -1.43 34.37
C TRP A 55 6.48 -0.59 33.55
N ILE A 56 7.50 0.00 34.17
CA ILE A 56 8.47 0.86 33.49
C ILE A 56 9.80 0.11 33.34
N VAL A 57 10.40 0.19 32.15
CA VAL A 57 11.76 -0.31 31.90
C VAL A 57 12.72 0.86 31.93
N THR A 58 13.76 0.76 32.74
CA THR A 58 14.88 1.71 32.77
C THR A 58 16.17 0.97 32.42
N TRP A 59 17.17 1.66 31.89
CA TRP A 59 18.46 1.05 31.54
C TRP A 59 19.61 1.97 31.91
N ALA A 60 20.78 1.40 32.24
CA ALA A 60 21.94 2.13 32.77
C ALA A 60 23.11 2.32 31.80
N SER A 61 23.07 1.72 30.61
CA SER A 61 24.17 1.80 29.63
C SER A 61 23.70 2.38 28.30
N ASP A 62 24.45 3.35 27.79
CA ASP A 62 24.24 3.93 26.46
C ASP A 62 24.67 2.99 25.31
N ASP A 63 25.37 1.89 25.63
CA ASP A 63 25.88 0.93 24.64
C ASP A 63 24.78 0.01 24.05
N LEU A 64 23.56 0.09 24.58
CA LEU A 64 22.39 -0.63 24.08
C LEU A 64 21.56 0.31 23.20
N ASP A 65 21.54 0.07 21.88
CA ASP A 65 20.69 0.78 20.91
C ASP A 65 19.21 0.35 21.05
N ILE A 66 18.59 0.71 22.17
CA ILE A 66 17.18 0.40 22.48
C ILE A 66 16.29 1.46 21.84
N LYS A 67 15.69 1.11 20.71
CA LYS A 67 14.61 1.88 20.09
C LYS A 67 13.29 1.75 20.87
N PRO A 68 12.36 2.71 20.75
CA PRO A 68 11.04 2.66 21.40
C PRO A 68 10.25 1.37 21.13
N GLU A 69 10.40 0.80 19.94
CA GLU A 69 9.76 -0.46 19.52
C GLU A 69 10.23 -1.70 20.33
N HIS A 70 11.42 -1.64 20.93
CA HIS A 70 11.99 -2.75 21.70
C HIS A 70 11.56 -2.75 23.18
N VAL A 71 11.07 -1.63 23.69
CA VAL A 71 10.77 -1.44 25.12
C VAL A 71 9.76 -2.48 25.62
N HIS A 72 8.71 -2.73 24.85
CA HIS A 72 7.70 -3.73 25.24
C HIS A 72 8.27 -5.16 25.30
N ILE A 73 9.14 -5.51 24.37
CA ILE A 73 9.77 -6.83 24.33
C ILE A 73 10.73 -7.02 25.52
N ILE A 74 11.51 -5.99 25.85
CA ILE A 74 12.40 -6.00 27.02
C ILE A 74 11.58 -6.08 28.31
N GLN A 75 10.47 -5.34 28.39
CA GLN A 75 9.54 -5.38 29.52
C GLN A 75 8.98 -6.79 29.73
N VAL A 76 8.57 -7.48 28.67
CA VAL A 76 8.09 -8.88 28.72
C VAL A 76 9.18 -9.82 29.22
N LEU A 77 10.42 -9.65 28.75
CA LEU A 77 11.57 -10.45 29.20
C LEU A 77 11.86 -10.24 30.69
N LEU A 78 11.86 -8.99 31.16
CA LEU A 78 12.11 -8.68 32.57
C LEU A 78 10.96 -9.16 33.46
N LYS A 79 9.70 -9.05 33.00
CA LYS A 79 8.53 -9.61 33.69
C LYS A 79 8.61 -11.13 33.82
N LEU A 80 9.08 -11.83 32.79
CA LEU A 80 9.34 -13.27 32.84
C LEU A 80 10.34 -13.59 33.95
N VAL A 81 11.47 -12.89 33.98
CA VAL A 81 12.51 -13.13 34.99
C VAL A 81 12.02 -12.76 36.40
N TRP A 82 11.24 -11.69 36.54
CA TRP A 82 10.63 -11.29 37.80
C TRP A 82 9.65 -12.35 38.32
N LEU A 83 8.78 -12.89 37.45
CA LEU A 83 7.79 -13.91 37.83
C LEU A 83 8.43 -15.18 38.41
N TYR A 84 9.58 -15.60 37.86
CA TYR A 84 10.32 -16.78 38.30
C TYR A 84 11.38 -16.48 39.38
N SER A 85 11.43 -15.26 39.91
CA SER A 85 12.31 -14.91 41.03
C SER A 85 11.70 -15.36 42.37
N GLU A 86 12.56 -15.66 43.35
CA GLU A 86 12.16 -16.03 44.72
C GLU A 86 11.61 -14.79 45.45
N GLN A 87 10.32 -14.49 45.25
CA GLN A 87 9.55 -13.51 46.02
C GLN A 87 8.26 -14.14 46.57
N GLU A 88 7.64 -13.54 47.58
CA GLU A 88 6.35 -13.98 48.13
C GLU A 88 5.23 -14.01 47.07
N ASP A 89 4.23 -14.86 47.27
CA ASP A 89 3.10 -14.96 46.34
C ASP A 89 2.24 -13.69 46.43
N SER A 90 2.09 -13.03 45.28
CA SER A 90 1.40 -11.76 45.12
C SER A 90 0.37 -11.85 43.98
N PRO A 91 -0.76 -11.12 44.06
CA PRO A 91 -1.72 -11.02 42.96
C PRO A 91 -1.07 -10.55 41.64
N LEU A 92 -0.01 -9.74 41.70
CA LEU A 92 0.74 -9.29 40.51
C LEU A 92 1.37 -10.45 39.74
N LYS A 93 1.79 -11.53 40.43
CA LYS A 93 2.35 -12.72 39.76
C LYS A 93 1.30 -13.41 38.88
N SER A 94 0.06 -13.50 39.35
CA SER A 94 -1.03 -14.10 38.57
C SER A 94 -1.33 -13.29 37.30
N MET A 95 -1.35 -11.95 37.43
CA MET A 95 -1.54 -11.03 36.29
C MET A 95 -0.40 -11.15 35.28
N VAL A 96 0.86 -11.12 35.73
CA VAL A 96 2.03 -11.29 34.87
C VAL A 96 2.05 -12.66 34.21
N ALA A 97 1.71 -13.73 34.93
CA ALA A 97 1.60 -15.07 34.36
C ALA A 97 0.55 -15.14 33.24
N GLN A 98 -0.61 -14.49 33.41
CA GLN A 98 -1.63 -14.40 32.38
C GLN A 98 -1.15 -13.60 31.16
N GLU A 99 -0.51 -12.45 31.36
CA GLU A 99 0.08 -11.65 30.27
C GLU A 99 1.11 -12.44 29.46
N LEU A 100 2.04 -13.12 30.15
CA LEU A 100 3.06 -13.95 29.50
C LEU A 100 2.44 -15.12 28.73
N THR A 101 1.38 -15.73 29.26
CA THR A 101 0.64 -16.80 28.57
C THR A 101 -0.02 -16.28 27.28
N MET A 102 -0.62 -15.09 27.32
CA MET A 102 -1.20 -14.45 26.13
C MET A 102 -0.12 -14.10 25.10
N PHE A 103 1.03 -13.59 25.54
CA PHE A 103 2.17 -13.29 24.68
C PHE A 103 2.73 -14.54 23.99
N GLU A 104 2.89 -15.64 24.72
CA GLU A 104 3.30 -16.94 24.15
C GLU A 104 2.32 -17.45 23.10
N ALA A 105 1.01 -17.34 23.35
CA ALA A 105 -0.02 -17.73 22.39
C ALA A 105 0.08 -16.89 21.10
N GLY A 106 0.32 -15.58 21.23
CA GLY A 106 0.59 -14.68 20.12
C GLY A 106 1.80 -15.10 19.28
N MET A 107 2.93 -15.39 19.92
CA MET A 107 4.14 -15.86 19.22
C MET A 107 3.92 -17.19 18.48
N LYS A 108 3.18 -18.13 19.08
CA LYS A 108 2.84 -19.40 18.42
C LYS A 108 2.01 -19.19 17.16
N LEU A 109 1.04 -18.26 17.20
CA LEU A 109 0.23 -17.89 16.04
C LEU A 109 1.10 -17.28 14.93
N GLU A 110 2.00 -16.36 15.27
CA GLU A 110 2.92 -15.75 14.32
C GLU A 110 3.89 -16.75 13.70
N ALA A 111 4.44 -17.67 14.50
CA ALA A 111 5.27 -18.76 14.02
C ALA A 111 4.51 -19.65 13.02
N SER A 112 3.25 -19.99 13.32
CA SER A 112 2.38 -20.73 12.39
C SER A 112 2.12 -19.95 11.10
N ARG A 113 1.90 -18.62 11.19
CA ARG A 113 1.73 -17.76 10.02
C ARG A 113 2.99 -17.72 9.15
N ARG A 114 4.18 -17.59 9.76
CA ARG A 114 5.47 -17.64 9.06
C ARG A 114 5.68 -18.98 8.37
N GLN A 115 5.41 -20.09 9.06
CA GLN A 115 5.48 -21.43 8.47
C GLN A 115 4.57 -21.56 7.26
N ARG A 116 3.35 -21.02 7.30
CA ARG A 116 2.44 -21.00 6.14
C ARG A 116 3.00 -20.18 4.98
N ILE A 117 3.57 -19.00 5.25
CA ILE A 117 4.20 -18.16 4.21
C ILE A 117 5.40 -18.87 3.58
N GLU A 118 6.23 -19.52 4.40
CA GLU A 118 7.46 -20.17 3.98
C GLU A 118 7.18 -21.47 3.21
N ALA A 119 6.19 -22.25 3.66
CA ALA A 119 5.65 -23.37 2.90
C ALA A 119 5.11 -22.91 1.54
N ALA A 120 4.33 -21.82 1.51
CA ALA A 120 3.82 -21.25 0.27
C ALA A 120 4.94 -20.73 -0.66
N LYS A 121 6.05 -20.20 -0.11
CA LYS A 121 7.23 -19.82 -0.91
C LYS A 121 7.90 -21.05 -1.54
N LYS A 122 8.01 -22.15 -0.78
CA LYS A 122 8.63 -23.40 -1.24
C LYS A 122 7.80 -24.08 -2.34
N GLU A 123 6.48 -23.98 -2.29
CA GLU A 123 5.59 -24.53 -3.30
C GLU A 123 5.56 -23.76 -4.63
N ARG A 124 6.11 -22.53 -4.71
CA ARG A 124 6.07 -21.73 -5.96
C ARG A 124 7.08 -22.25 -6.99
N PRO A 125 6.63 -22.73 -8.17
CA PRO A 125 7.51 -23.06 -9.28
C PRO A 125 7.91 -21.77 -10.03
N TRP A 126 9.17 -21.37 -9.89
CA TRP A 126 9.73 -20.19 -10.58
C TRP A 126 9.71 -20.22 -12.12
N PRO A 127 9.89 -21.35 -12.83
CA PRO A 127 9.92 -21.34 -14.29
C PRO A 127 8.54 -21.27 -14.99
N ALA A 128 7.43 -21.29 -14.24
CA ALA A 128 6.06 -21.22 -14.78
C ALA A 128 5.12 -20.46 -13.82
N LEU A 129 5.63 -19.36 -13.24
CA LEU A 129 4.91 -18.59 -12.23
C LEU A 129 3.57 -18.06 -12.79
N ASP A 130 3.54 -17.69 -14.07
CA ASP A 130 2.36 -17.25 -14.81
C ASP A 130 1.28 -18.34 -14.85
N GLN A 131 1.63 -19.56 -15.28
CA GLN A 131 0.70 -20.69 -15.35
C GLN A 131 0.20 -21.09 -13.96
N TRP A 132 1.10 -21.07 -12.97
CA TRP A 132 0.75 -21.35 -11.58
C TRP A 132 -0.23 -20.32 -11.01
N ILE A 133 0.01 -19.03 -11.26
CA ILE A 133 -0.92 -17.95 -10.85
C ILE A 133 -2.28 -18.17 -11.52
N CYS A 134 -2.31 -18.42 -12.83
CA CYS A 134 -3.56 -18.68 -13.55
C CYS A 134 -4.34 -19.85 -12.93
N LYS A 135 -3.69 -20.98 -12.69
CA LYS A 135 -4.32 -22.15 -12.06
C LYS A 135 -4.82 -21.86 -10.65
N LYS A 136 -4.07 -21.09 -9.85
CA LYS A 136 -4.48 -20.72 -8.49
C LYS A 136 -5.68 -19.77 -8.48
N VAL A 137 -5.70 -18.80 -9.38
CA VAL A 137 -6.83 -17.88 -9.52
C VAL A 137 -8.09 -18.64 -9.98
N GLU A 138 -7.93 -19.62 -10.87
CA GLU A 138 -9.01 -20.52 -11.28
C GLU A 138 -9.55 -21.35 -10.09
N GLU A 139 -8.68 -22.01 -9.32
CA GLU A 139 -9.04 -22.78 -8.12
C GLU A 139 -9.81 -21.91 -7.10
N GLU A 140 -9.32 -20.70 -6.84
CA GLU A 140 -9.97 -19.73 -5.94
C GLU A 140 -11.35 -19.28 -6.45
N ALA A 141 -11.48 -19.03 -7.76
CA ALA A 141 -12.75 -18.67 -8.36
C ALA A 141 -13.78 -19.80 -8.23
N LEU A 142 -13.37 -21.05 -8.48
CA LEU A 142 -14.21 -22.24 -8.30
C LEU A 142 -14.62 -22.47 -6.83
N ASN A 143 -13.78 -22.05 -5.88
CA ASN A 143 -14.08 -22.09 -4.44
C ASN A 143 -15.01 -20.94 -3.97
N GLY A 144 -15.51 -20.10 -4.88
CA GLY A 144 -16.47 -19.04 -4.58
C GLY A 144 -15.85 -17.68 -4.26
N ASN A 145 -14.55 -17.48 -4.50
CA ASN A 145 -13.91 -16.18 -4.37
C ASN A 145 -14.33 -15.26 -5.54
N MET A 146 -15.32 -14.39 -5.30
CA MET A 146 -15.85 -13.49 -6.32
C MET A 146 -14.81 -12.51 -6.90
N GLN A 147 -13.76 -12.19 -6.14
CA GLN A 147 -12.67 -11.35 -6.65
C GLN A 147 -11.83 -12.08 -7.69
N ALA A 148 -11.54 -13.37 -7.46
CA ALA A 148 -10.85 -14.22 -8.42
C ALA A 148 -11.71 -14.42 -9.69
N ALA A 149 -13.01 -14.68 -9.53
CA ALA A 149 -13.93 -14.79 -10.66
C ALA A 149 -13.99 -13.50 -11.50
N LYS A 150 -14.03 -12.32 -10.84
CA LYS A 150 -14.00 -11.02 -11.51
C LYS A 150 -12.71 -10.83 -12.33
N MET A 151 -11.55 -11.17 -11.78
CA MET A 151 -10.27 -11.06 -12.51
C MET A 151 -10.24 -11.91 -13.78
N ILE A 152 -10.81 -13.12 -13.72
CA ILE A 152 -10.95 -13.98 -14.90
C ILE A 152 -11.91 -13.35 -15.92
N LEU A 153 -13.07 -12.87 -15.47
CA LEU A 153 -14.08 -12.26 -16.34
C LEU A 153 -13.60 -10.98 -17.01
N GLU A 154 -12.84 -10.13 -16.33
CA GLU A 154 -12.27 -8.91 -16.94
C GLU A 154 -11.29 -9.22 -18.08
N ARG A 155 -10.70 -10.43 -18.10
CA ARG A 155 -9.81 -10.90 -19.16
C ARG A 155 -10.56 -11.54 -20.32
N PHE A 156 -11.59 -12.33 -20.04
CA PHE A 156 -12.40 -13.04 -21.06
C PHE A 156 -13.50 -12.17 -21.67
N LEU A 157 -14.16 -11.36 -20.83
CA LEU A 157 -15.27 -10.48 -21.16
C LEU A 157 -14.94 -9.07 -20.64
N PRO A 158 -13.90 -8.42 -21.19
CA PRO A 158 -13.56 -7.07 -20.78
C PRO A 158 -14.79 -6.17 -20.95
N PRO A 159 -15.04 -5.24 -20.01
CA PRO A 159 -16.08 -4.24 -20.19
C PRO A 159 -15.85 -3.55 -21.53
N ARG A 160 -16.89 -3.50 -22.38
CA ARG A 160 -16.81 -2.83 -23.67
C ARG A 160 -16.43 -1.38 -23.42
N LYS A 161 -15.18 -1.02 -23.73
CA LYS A 161 -14.68 0.34 -23.54
C LYS A 161 -15.32 1.28 -24.55
N ASP A 162 -15.33 0.89 -25.82
CA ASP A 162 -15.94 1.64 -26.91
C ASP A 162 -16.49 0.67 -27.96
N ARG A 163 -17.55 1.07 -28.66
CA ARG A 163 -18.09 0.36 -29.82
C ARG A 163 -17.83 1.22 -31.06
N CYS A 164 -17.53 0.59 -32.20
CA CYS A 164 -17.58 1.30 -33.47
C CYS A 164 -19.01 1.80 -33.73
N ILE A 165 -19.13 3.10 -34.01
CA ILE A 165 -20.37 3.73 -34.45
C ILE A 165 -20.26 4.06 -35.93
N GLU A 166 -21.32 3.76 -36.68
CA GLU A 166 -21.44 4.17 -38.09
C GLU A 166 -22.24 5.48 -38.13
N ILE A 167 -21.54 6.56 -38.48
CA ILE A 167 -22.13 7.89 -38.61
C ILE A 167 -21.55 8.60 -39.84
N ASP A 168 -22.43 9.04 -40.73
CA ASP A 168 -22.04 9.85 -41.88
C ASP A 168 -22.00 11.32 -41.46
N ILE A 169 -20.87 11.72 -40.88
CA ILE A 169 -20.64 13.13 -40.53
C ILE A 169 -20.49 13.91 -41.85
N PRO A 170 -21.18 15.06 -42.01
CA PRO A 170 -21.01 15.90 -43.19
C PRO A 170 -19.55 16.37 -43.33
N SER A 171 -19.11 16.64 -44.57
CA SER A 171 -17.77 17.19 -44.82
C SER A 171 -17.62 18.55 -44.15
N VAL A 172 -16.43 18.83 -43.62
CA VAL A 172 -16.13 20.08 -42.91
C VAL A 172 -15.01 20.80 -43.64
N ASP A 173 -15.37 21.72 -44.53
CA ASP A 173 -14.39 22.50 -45.31
C ASP A 173 -14.41 23.98 -44.88
N THR A 174 -15.57 24.47 -44.45
CA THR A 174 -15.80 25.85 -44.00
C THR A 174 -16.26 25.91 -42.55
N PHE A 175 -16.23 27.10 -41.95
CA PHE A 175 -16.78 27.31 -40.61
C PHE A 175 -18.30 27.10 -40.52
N GLU A 176 -19.03 27.33 -41.62
CA GLU A 176 -20.46 27.02 -41.68
C GLU A 176 -20.69 25.50 -41.59
N ASP A 177 -19.81 24.72 -42.22
CA ASP A 177 -19.86 23.26 -42.15
C ASP A 177 -19.57 22.72 -40.75
N VAL A 178 -18.74 23.41 -39.96
CA VAL A 178 -18.51 23.08 -38.54
C VAL A 178 -19.83 23.16 -37.77
N LEU A 179 -20.62 24.22 -37.98
CA LEU A 179 -21.94 24.37 -37.34
C LEU A 179 -22.91 23.28 -37.81
N ASN A 180 -22.89 22.93 -39.09
CA ASN A 180 -23.69 21.84 -39.64
C ASN A 180 -23.33 20.48 -39.02
N ALA A 181 -22.04 20.20 -38.85
CA ALA A 181 -21.55 18.97 -38.22
C ALA A 181 -21.95 18.89 -36.75
N VAL A 182 -21.83 19.98 -35.98
CA VAL A 182 -22.27 20.02 -34.57
C VAL A 182 -23.80 19.84 -34.50
N GLY A 183 -24.57 20.52 -35.34
CA GLY A 183 -26.03 20.35 -35.42
C GLY A 183 -26.45 18.92 -35.77
N PHE A 184 -25.70 18.25 -36.65
CA PHE A 184 -25.90 16.83 -36.96
C PHE A 184 -25.69 15.94 -35.74
N ILE A 185 -24.60 16.15 -34.99
CA ILE A 185 -24.29 15.40 -33.76
C ILE A 185 -25.39 15.59 -32.72
N VAL A 186 -25.81 16.84 -32.45
CA VAL A 186 -26.88 17.15 -31.50
C VAL A 186 -28.19 16.44 -31.87
N ASN A 187 -28.55 16.47 -33.15
CA ASN A 187 -29.74 15.76 -33.65
C ASN A 187 -29.61 14.24 -33.55
N ALA A 188 -28.42 13.68 -33.78
CA ALA A 188 -28.17 12.25 -33.67
C ALA A 188 -28.31 11.77 -32.21
N VAL A 189 -27.82 12.55 -31.25
CA VAL A 189 -28.04 12.31 -29.80
C VAL A 189 -29.52 12.44 -29.45
N GLY A 190 -30.19 13.52 -29.89
CA GLY A 190 -31.60 13.75 -29.60
C GLY A 190 -32.55 12.69 -30.16
N LYS A 191 -32.17 12.04 -31.28
CA LYS A 191 -32.91 10.91 -31.88
C LYS A 191 -32.51 9.55 -31.32
N GLY A 192 -31.56 9.49 -30.39
CA GLY A 192 -31.07 8.25 -29.80
C GLY A 192 -30.28 7.35 -30.75
N LYS A 193 -29.72 7.90 -31.84
CA LYS A 193 -28.86 7.14 -32.77
C LYS A 193 -27.47 6.89 -32.19
N ILE A 194 -26.98 7.82 -31.40
CA ILE A 194 -25.73 7.74 -30.64
C ILE A 194 -26.00 8.11 -29.18
N THR A 195 -25.15 7.63 -28.28
CA THR A 195 -25.22 7.97 -26.86
C THR A 195 -24.71 9.40 -26.60
N PRO A 196 -25.13 10.05 -25.50
CA PRO A 196 -24.59 11.37 -25.13
C PRO A 196 -23.06 11.38 -24.98
N SER A 197 -22.48 10.30 -24.43
CA SER A 197 -21.01 10.17 -24.28
C SER A 197 -20.30 10.07 -25.63
N GLU A 198 -20.86 9.34 -26.60
CA GLU A 198 -20.34 9.31 -27.98
C GLU A 198 -20.48 10.67 -28.65
N GLY A 199 -21.60 11.37 -28.47
CA GLY A 199 -21.80 12.72 -28.98
C GLY A 199 -20.80 13.74 -28.45
N GLU A 200 -20.47 13.66 -27.16
CA GLU A 200 -19.43 14.50 -26.54
C GLU A 200 -18.06 14.26 -27.18
N LEU A 201 -17.66 12.99 -27.36
CA LEU A 201 -16.39 12.62 -28.00
C LEU A 201 -16.30 13.17 -29.42
N LEU A 202 -17.36 13.00 -30.23
CA LEU A 202 -17.41 13.50 -31.60
C LEU A 202 -17.36 15.03 -31.65
N SER A 203 -18.05 15.70 -30.73
CA SER A 203 -18.05 17.16 -30.65
C SER A 203 -16.65 17.71 -30.38
N ARG A 204 -15.86 17.05 -29.52
CA ARG A 204 -14.45 17.39 -29.28
C ARG A 204 -13.57 17.20 -30.52
N THR A 205 -13.84 16.18 -31.33
CA THR A 205 -13.14 15.97 -32.61
C THR A 205 -13.43 17.10 -33.58
N VAL A 206 -14.70 17.49 -33.73
CA VAL A 206 -15.11 18.62 -34.58
C VAL A 206 -14.52 19.94 -34.10
N GLU A 207 -14.53 20.20 -32.78
CA GLU A 207 -13.89 21.37 -32.18
C GLU A 207 -12.39 21.43 -32.49
N SER A 208 -11.69 20.30 -32.35
CA SER A 208 -10.25 20.21 -32.66
C SER A 208 -9.97 20.50 -34.13
N TYR A 209 -10.80 19.97 -35.03
CA TYR A 209 -10.70 20.26 -36.46
C TYR A 209 -10.96 21.75 -36.76
N SER A 210 -11.97 22.36 -36.13
CA SER A 210 -12.26 23.79 -36.28
C SER A 210 -11.08 24.68 -35.89
N LYS A 211 -10.37 24.36 -34.79
CA LYS A 211 -9.16 25.09 -34.37
C LYS A 211 -8.03 24.96 -35.38
N ALA A 212 -7.86 23.77 -35.97
CA ALA A 212 -6.87 23.54 -37.01
C ALA A 212 -7.20 24.34 -38.30
N LEU A 213 -8.48 24.33 -38.70
CA LEU A 213 -8.96 25.10 -39.85
C LEU A 213 -8.76 26.61 -39.66
N GLU A 214 -9.08 27.12 -38.47
CA GLU A 214 -8.86 28.52 -38.10
C GLU A 214 -7.38 28.91 -38.21
N THR A 215 -6.50 28.08 -37.65
CA THR A 215 -5.04 28.30 -37.71
C THR A 215 -4.55 28.32 -39.16
N TYR A 216 -5.02 27.38 -39.99
CA TYR A 216 -4.68 27.34 -41.41
C TYR A 216 -5.14 28.59 -42.17
N GLN A 217 -6.37 29.04 -41.92
CA GLN A 217 -6.89 30.26 -42.56
C GLN A 217 -6.13 31.52 -42.13
N PHE A 218 -5.76 31.62 -40.85
CA PHE A 218 -4.92 32.72 -40.39
C PHE A 218 -3.54 32.70 -41.05
N GLU A 219 -2.89 31.54 -41.16
CA GLU A 219 -1.61 31.40 -41.84
C GLU A 219 -1.71 31.81 -43.32
N SER A 220 -2.75 31.36 -44.02
CA SER A 220 -2.98 31.70 -45.42
C SER A 220 -3.19 33.20 -45.63
N ARG A 221 -3.97 33.85 -44.74
CA ARG A 221 -4.19 35.30 -44.81
C ARG A 221 -2.92 36.07 -44.48
N LEU A 222 -2.15 35.64 -43.48
CA LEU A 222 -0.88 36.27 -43.12
C LEU A 222 0.11 36.24 -44.30
N LYS A 223 0.27 35.07 -44.94
CA LYS A 223 1.11 34.91 -46.14
C LYS A 223 0.69 35.87 -47.26
N SER A 224 -0.61 35.96 -47.55
CA SER A 224 -1.12 36.88 -48.57
C SER A 224 -0.82 38.35 -48.24
N LEU A 225 -0.88 38.74 -46.97
CA LEU A 225 -0.56 40.10 -46.53
C LEU A 225 0.95 40.37 -46.62
N GLU A 226 1.79 39.43 -46.20
CA GLU A 226 3.24 39.54 -46.32
C GLU A 226 3.71 39.65 -47.77
N GLU A 227 3.10 38.89 -48.69
CA GLU A 227 3.38 39.00 -50.13
C GLU A 227 2.97 40.37 -50.69
N ASN A 228 1.80 40.87 -50.30
CA ASN A 228 1.32 42.20 -50.69
C ASN A 228 2.19 43.34 -50.13
N LEU A 229 2.74 43.19 -48.93
CA LEU A 229 3.66 44.17 -48.35
C LEU A 229 5.03 44.12 -49.05
N LYS A 230 5.55 42.93 -49.37
CA LYS A 230 6.78 42.76 -50.15
C LYS A 230 6.66 43.34 -51.56
N SER A 231 5.52 43.20 -52.21
CA SER A 231 5.29 43.81 -53.52
C SER A 231 5.23 45.33 -53.43
N ARG A 232 4.54 45.91 -52.43
CA ARG A 232 4.51 47.36 -52.20
C ARG A 232 5.89 47.96 -51.89
N GLY A 233 6.68 47.34 -51.02
CA GLY A 233 8.03 47.83 -50.69
C GLY A 233 9.02 47.78 -51.85
N LYS A 234 8.80 46.94 -52.87
CA LYS A 234 9.58 46.95 -54.12
C LYS A 234 9.28 48.16 -55.01
N TYR A 235 8.07 48.71 -54.94
CA TYR A 235 7.71 49.90 -55.71
C TYR A 235 8.23 51.18 -55.06
N GLU A 236 8.32 51.24 -53.72
CA GLU A 236 8.85 52.40 -52.98
C GLU A 236 10.39 52.50 -52.97
N ALA A 237 11.11 51.41 -53.26
CA ALA A 237 12.59 51.40 -53.34
C ALA A 237 13.16 51.70 -54.74
N CYS A 238 12.29 51.91 -55.74
CA CYS A 238 12.66 52.25 -57.13
C CYS A 238 12.44 53.73 -57.49
N GLU A 239 11.97 54.56 -56.56
CA GLU A 239 12.00 56.03 -56.64
C GLU A 239 13.21 56.60 -55.89
#